data_AF-A0A2V5PVD4-F1
#
_entry.id   AF-A0A2V5PVD4-F1
#
_cell.length_a   1.000
_cell.length_b   1.000
_cell.length_c   1.000
_cell.angle_alpha   90.00
_cell.angle_beta   90.00
_cell.angle_gamma   90.00
#
_symmetry.space_group_name_H-M   'P 1'
#
loop_
_entity.id
_entity.type
_entity.pdbx_description
1 polymer ?
#
loop_
_entity_poly.entity_id
_entity_poly.type
_entity_poly.pdbx_seq_one_letter_code
_entity_poly.pdbx_strand_id
1 'polypeptide(L)'
;MKLTKMAAKAINPAAAEELLKLYPYERQRSVNQSYVESYASTMTKGEWLPGSEIAIAFSPNGDGQKHGHLVNGRHRLLAVIESGASIEFAIKEFDCADSNEVANLYGLTDTGRQRNINDHIRALALDEEFGLSLFDNSKLSAAVALINGDFRPHNKNFLLPSIALT
;
A
#
# COMPACT_ATOMS: atom_id res chain seq x y z
N MET A 1 3.36 -12.68 19.98
CA MET A 1 3.39 -11.31 19.42
C MET A 1 2.49 -10.38 20.23
N LYS A 2 2.99 -9.20 20.62
CA LYS A 2 2.23 -8.19 21.39
C LYS A 2 2.45 -6.79 20.81
N LEU A 3 1.38 -6.04 20.57
CA LEU A 3 1.47 -4.60 20.29
C LEU A 3 1.96 -3.89 21.55
N THR A 4 3.07 -3.17 21.46
CA THR A 4 3.69 -2.48 22.60
C THR A 4 3.53 -0.97 22.54
N LYS A 5 3.38 -0.43 21.33
CA LYS A 5 3.19 1.01 21.14
C LYS A 5 2.37 1.29 19.91
N MET A 6 1.51 2.30 20.02
CA MET A 6 0.77 2.89 18.91
C MET A 6 0.75 4.40 19.09
N ALA A 7 1.25 5.14 18.11
CA ALA A 7 1.27 6.60 18.15
C ALA A 7 1.09 7.20 16.76
N ALA A 8 0.36 8.31 16.66
CA ALA A 8 0.37 9.13 15.47
C ALA A 8 1.71 9.89 15.40
N LYS A 9 2.37 9.87 14.25
CA LYS A 9 3.62 10.60 14.01
C LYS A 9 3.65 11.16 12.60
N ALA A 10 3.97 12.45 12.49
CA ALA A 10 4.30 13.06 11.21
C ALA A 10 5.68 12.58 10.74
N ILE A 11 5.75 12.03 9.54
CA ILE A 11 6.97 11.52 8.91
C ILE A 11 7.26 12.36 7.68
N ASN A 12 8.42 13.02 7.69
CA ASN A 12 8.97 13.75 6.56
C ASN A 12 9.98 12.88 5.78
N PRO A 13 10.52 13.34 4.64
CA PRO A 13 11.47 12.56 3.83
C PRO A 13 12.68 12.06 4.62
N ALA A 14 13.31 12.92 5.43
CA ALA A 14 14.49 12.54 6.21
C ALA A 14 14.18 11.44 7.25
N ALA A 15 13.05 11.54 7.95
CA ALA A 15 12.60 10.52 8.89
C ALA A 15 12.22 9.21 8.16
N ALA A 16 11.67 9.29 6.95
CA ALA A 16 11.35 8.11 6.15
C ALA A 16 12.61 7.36 5.70
N GLU A 17 13.64 8.08 5.25
CA GLU A 17 14.95 7.51 4.92
C GLU A 17 15.59 6.83 6.13
N GLU A 18 15.54 7.50 7.29
CA GLU A 18 16.06 6.96 8.54
C GLU A 18 15.35 5.66 8.93
N LEU A 19 14.01 5.61 8.88
CA LEU A 19 13.24 4.41 9.19
C LEU A 19 13.56 3.24 8.24
N LEU A 20 13.70 3.51 6.94
CA LEU A 20 14.06 2.49 5.94
C LEU A 20 15.47 1.93 6.18
N LYS A 21 16.40 2.77 6.67
CA LYS A 21 17.77 2.37 7.00
C LYS A 21 17.86 1.62 8.33
N LEU A 22 17.13 2.06 9.36
CA LEU A 22 17.19 1.51 10.71
C LEU A 22 16.52 0.15 10.83
N TYR A 23 15.47 -0.11 10.04
CA TYR A 23 14.63 -1.30 10.18
C TYR A 23 14.55 -2.12 8.88
N PRO A 24 15.70 -2.57 8.34
CA PRO A 24 15.68 -3.44 7.16
C PRO A 24 14.94 -4.74 7.49
N TYR A 25 14.29 -5.33 6.47
CA TYR A 25 13.73 -6.67 6.60
C TYR A 25 13.98 -7.45 5.32
N GLU A 26 14.76 -8.52 5.44
CA GLU A 26 15.29 -9.28 4.28
C GLU A 26 14.20 -9.95 3.45
N ARG A 27 13.08 -10.31 4.08
CA ARG A 27 11.95 -11.01 3.43
C ARG A 27 10.93 -10.03 2.83
N GLN A 28 11.24 -8.74 2.75
CA GLN A 28 10.35 -7.77 2.11
C GLN A 28 10.18 -8.07 0.63
N ARG A 29 8.94 -7.96 0.15
CA ARG A 29 8.65 -8.02 -1.28
C ARG A 29 9.32 -6.88 -2.02
N SER A 30 9.55 -7.09 -3.32
CA SER A 30 10.07 -6.05 -4.20
C SER A 30 9.19 -4.80 -4.18
N VAL A 31 9.83 -3.64 -4.27
CA VAL A 31 9.12 -2.37 -4.44
C VAL A 31 8.39 -2.41 -5.79
N ASN A 32 7.15 -1.96 -5.79
CA ASN A 32 6.38 -1.73 -7.02
C ASN A 32 6.32 -0.22 -7.19
N GLN A 33 7.08 0.29 -8.15
CA GLN A 33 7.28 1.72 -8.33
C GLN A 33 5.96 2.43 -8.68
N SER A 34 5.07 1.81 -9.45
CA SER A 34 3.77 2.41 -9.78
C SER A 34 2.89 2.67 -8.55
N TYR A 35 3.00 1.84 -7.49
CA TYR A 35 2.31 2.14 -6.23
C TYR A 35 2.98 3.29 -5.47
N VAL A 36 4.31 3.38 -5.51
CA VAL A 36 5.04 4.49 -4.89
C VAL A 36 4.67 5.81 -5.56
N GLU A 37 4.70 5.87 -6.90
CA GLU A 37 4.31 7.04 -7.70
C GLU A 37 2.86 7.46 -7.43
N SER A 38 1.93 6.49 -7.40
CA SER A 38 0.51 6.76 -7.11
C SER A 38 0.31 7.33 -5.71
N TYR A 39 0.99 6.77 -4.69
CA TYR A 39 0.94 7.30 -3.33
C TYR A 39 1.59 8.68 -3.24
N ALA A 40 2.75 8.88 -3.88
CA ALA A 40 3.46 10.15 -3.88
C ALA A 40 2.62 11.26 -4.51
N SER A 41 1.97 10.98 -5.65
CA SER A 41 1.04 11.92 -6.29
C SER A 41 -0.10 12.32 -5.36
N THR A 42 -0.70 11.35 -4.65
CA THR A 42 -1.79 11.59 -3.69
C THR A 42 -1.31 12.43 -2.49
N MET A 43 -0.10 12.16 -1.99
CA MET A 43 0.54 12.92 -0.91
C MET A 43 0.86 14.36 -1.31
N THR A 44 1.41 14.59 -2.51
CA THR A 44 1.71 15.92 -3.05
C THR A 44 0.44 16.77 -3.20
N LYS A 45 -0.68 16.17 -3.56
CA LYS A 45 -1.99 16.85 -3.67
C LYS A 45 -2.66 17.12 -2.32
N GLY A 46 -2.13 16.60 -1.22
CA GLY A 46 -2.78 16.68 0.10
C GLY A 46 -4.04 15.80 0.23
N GLU A 47 -4.22 14.85 -0.69
CA GLU A 47 -5.38 13.94 -0.72
C GLU A 47 -5.12 12.66 0.09
N TRP A 48 -3.92 12.51 0.65
CA TRP A 48 -3.56 11.35 1.44
C TRP A 48 -4.28 11.34 2.79
N LEU A 49 -5.04 10.29 3.06
CA LEU A 49 -5.76 10.14 4.31
C LEU A 49 -4.78 9.89 5.49
N PRO A 50 -4.84 10.70 6.56
CA PRO A 50 -4.07 10.47 7.77
C PRO A 50 -4.38 9.10 8.41
N GLY A 51 -3.43 8.60 9.21
CA GLY A 51 -3.66 7.40 10.03
C GLY A 51 -3.37 6.06 9.36
N SER A 52 -2.89 6.06 8.11
CA SER A 52 -2.34 4.84 7.50
C SER A 52 -1.15 4.29 8.32
N GLU A 53 -0.97 2.98 8.36
CA GLU A 53 -0.15 2.33 9.41
C GLU A 53 1.30 2.02 9.01
N ILE A 54 2.32 2.49 9.73
CA ILE A 54 3.69 1.97 9.60
C ILE A 54 3.91 0.98 10.73
N ALA A 55 4.33 -0.25 10.43
CA ALA A 55 4.51 -1.28 11.45
C ALA A 55 5.98 -1.73 11.53
N ILE A 56 6.51 -1.73 12.75
CA ILE A 56 7.85 -2.18 13.09
C ILE A 56 7.71 -3.35 14.06
N ALA A 57 8.37 -4.46 13.77
CA ALA A 57 8.41 -5.65 14.62
C ALA A 57 9.78 -5.76 15.28
N PHE A 58 9.83 -5.95 16.58
CA PHE A 58 11.06 -6.17 17.34
C PHE A 58 11.16 -7.64 17.73
N SER A 59 12.25 -8.30 17.37
CA SER A 59 12.56 -9.66 17.82
C SER A 59 13.93 -9.70 18.51
N PRO A 60 14.16 -10.60 19.48
CA PRO A 60 15.49 -10.81 20.02
C PRO A 60 16.47 -11.24 18.91
N ASN A 61 17.71 -10.76 18.99
CA ASN A 61 18.84 -11.25 18.22
C ASN A 61 19.70 -12.21 19.07
N GLY A 62 20.73 -12.79 18.46
CA GLY A 62 21.65 -13.72 19.15
C GLY A 62 22.37 -13.12 20.36
N ASP A 63 22.44 -11.79 20.46
CA ASP A 63 23.12 -11.05 21.53
C ASP A 63 22.17 -10.55 22.63
N GLY A 64 20.89 -10.97 22.60
CA GLY A 64 19.87 -10.57 23.57
C GLY A 64 19.34 -9.14 23.39
N GLN A 65 19.79 -8.42 22.36
CA GLN A 65 19.23 -7.12 21.98
C GLN A 65 18.02 -7.31 21.07
N LYS A 66 17.10 -6.34 21.08
CA LYS A 66 15.97 -6.31 20.15
C LYS A 66 16.42 -5.74 18.81
N HIS A 67 16.14 -6.45 17.73
CA HIS A 67 16.32 -5.97 16.36
C HIS A 67 14.96 -5.62 15.76
N GLY A 68 14.85 -4.43 15.16
CA GLY A 68 13.62 -3.93 14.56
C GLY A 68 13.54 -4.22 13.07
N HIS A 69 12.36 -4.63 12.60
CA HIS A 69 12.07 -5.00 11.22
C HIS A 69 10.89 -4.19 10.72
N LEU A 70 11.02 -3.48 9.60
CA LEU A 70 9.89 -2.81 8.97
C LEU A 70 8.99 -3.86 8.29
N VAL A 71 7.85 -4.16 8.90
CA VAL A 71 6.92 -5.20 8.41
C VAL A 71 5.73 -4.62 7.64
N ASN A 72 5.45 -3.32 7.76
CA ASN A 72 4.47 -2.64 6.92
C ASN A 72 4.88 -1.19 6.66
N GLY A 73 4.57 -0.69 5.47
CA GLY A 73 4.71 0.74 5.13
C GLY A 73 5.86 1.10 4.19
N ARG A 74 6.63 0.13 3.70
CA ARG A 74 7.78 0.39 2.80
C ARG A 74 7.44 1.30 1.62
N HIS A 75 6.42 0.98 0.83
CA HIS A 75 6.00 1.82 -0.32
C HIS A 75 5.54 3.21 0.11
N ARG A 76 4.96 3.35 1.29
CA ARG A 76 4.49 4.64 1.82
C ARG A 76 5.64 5.52 2.29
N LEU A 77 6.67 4.92 2.91
CA LEU A 77 7.90 5.65 3.25
C LEU A 77 8.63 6.10 1.99
N LEU A 78 8.73 5.24 0.96
CA LEU A 78 9.29 5.64 -0.33
C LEU A 78 8.47 6.75 -1.00
N ALA A 79 7.14 6.70 -0.89
CA ALA A 79 6.26 7.75 -1.42
C ALA A 79 6.40 9.09 -0.68
N VAL A 80 6.66 9.06 0.63
CA VAL A 80 6.98 10.26 1.41
C VAL A 80 8.28 10.90 0.90
N ILE A 81 9.30 10.09 0.64
CA ILE A 81 10.57 10.57 0.08
C ILE A 81 10.33 11.17 -1.32
N GLU A 82 9.60 10.46 -2.18
CA GLU A 82 9.34 10.88 -3.56
C GLU A 82 8.45 12.13 -3.65
N SER A 83 7.43 12.25 -2.79
CA SER A 83 6.52 13.40 -2.77
C SER A 83 7.12 14.64 -2.12
N GLY A 84 8.14 14.48 -1.27
CA GLY A 84 8.69 15.56 -0.44
C GLY A 84 7.76 16.03 0.69
N ALA A 85 6.59 15.43 0.86
CA ALA A 85 5.58 15.85 1.81
C ALA A 85 5.82 15.28 3.21
N SER A 86 5.27 15.92 4.25
CA SER A 86 5.21 15.36 5.61
C SER A 86 3.83 14.77 5.84
N ILE A 87 3.76 13.48 6.17
CA ILE A 87 2.50 12.73 6.27
C ILE A 87 2.35 12.12 7.65
N GLU A 88 1.16 12.22 8.23
CA GLU A 88 0.83 11.61 9.52
C GLU A 88 0.48 10.12 9.36
N PHE A 89 1.25 9.27 10.04
CA PHE A 89 1.03 7.83 10.08
C PHE A 89 0.74 7.34 11.50
N ALA A 90 -0.02 6.25 11.60
CA ALA A 90 -0.10 5.45 12.82
C ALA A 90 1.11 4.52 12.89
N ILE A 91 2.09 4.84 13.73
CA ILE A 91 3.26 4.00 13.97
C ILE A 91 2.90 2.94 15.00
N LYS A 92 3.02 1.67 14.61
CA LYS A 92 2.80 0.49 15.47
C LYS A 92 4.11 -0.24 15.69
N GLU A 93 4.43 -0.49 16.95
CA GLU A 93 5.59 -1.30 17.33
C GLU A 93 5.08 -2.59 18.00
N PHE A 94 5.62 -3.72 17.54
CA PHE A 94 5.26 -5.05 18.04
C PHE A 94 6.48 -5.72 18.66
N ASP A 95 6.30 -6.35 19.82
CA ASP A 95 7.27 -7.30 20.35
C ASP A 95 6.93 -8.71 19.86
N CYS A 96 7.89 -9.33 19.19
CA CYS A 96 7.87 -10.69 18.69
C CYS A 96 8.82 -11.56 19.52
N ALA A 97 8.42 -12.78 19.82
CA ALA A 97 9.24 -13.74 20.56
C ALA A 97 10.45 -14.21 19.74
N ASP A 98 10.28 -14.35 18.43
CA ASP A 98 11.30 -14.85 17.51
C ASP A 98 11.07 -14.32 16.08
N SER A 99 11.95 -14.72 15.16
CA SER A 99 11.89 -14.36 13.75
C SER A 99 10.71 -14.99 13.00
N ASN A 100 10.12 -16.08 13.50
CA ASN A 100 8.93 -16.69 12.92
C ASN A 100 7.70 -15.82 13.21
N GLU A 101 7.57 -15.27 14.41
CA GLU A 101 6.51 -14.32 14.72
C GLU A 101 6.60 -13.04 13.87
N VAL A 102 7.81 -12.55 13.57
CA VAL A 102 8.00 -11.42 12.64
C VAL A 102 7.50 -11.76 11.24
N ALA A 103 7.82 -12.96 10.74
CA ALA A 103 7.36 -13.42 9.43
C ALA A 103 5.84 -13.60 9.38
N ASN A 104 5.24 -14.14 10.44
CA ASN A 104 3.79 -14.27 10.56
C ASN A 104 3.11 -12.89 10.56
N LEU A 105 3.63 -11.93 11.32
CA LEU A 105 3.13 -10.56 11.33
C LEU A 105 3.21 -9.93 9.94
N TYR A 106 4.36 -10.05 9.28
CA TYR A 106 4.56 -9.56 7.91
C TYR A 106 3.51 -10.13 6.95
N GLY A 107 3.30 -11.45 6.99
CA GLY A 107 2.29 -12.13 6.17
C GLY A 107 0.87 -11.63 6.44
N LEU A 108 0.49 -11.42 7.70
CA LEU A 108 -0.82 -10.86 8.06
C LEU A 108 -0.99 -9.42 7.54
N THR A 109 0.05 -8.59 7.65
CA THR A 109 -0.01 -7.19 7.20
C THR A 109 -0.01 -7.03 5.67
N ASP A 110 0.61 -7.96 4.94
CA ASP A 110 0.70 -7.93 3.47
C ASP A 110 -0.52 -8.59 2.78
N THR A 111 -1.46 -9.15 3.55
CA THR A 111 -2.72 -9.72 3.02
C THR A 111 -3.80 -8.67 2.72
N GLY A 112 -3.45 -7.37 2.76
CA GLY A 112 -4.35 -6.25 2.52
C GLY A 112 -5.24 -6.46 1.30
N ARG A 113 -6.41 -7.05 1.52
CA ARG A 113 -7.47 -7.20 0.54
C ARG A 113 -7.82 -5.76 0.16
N GLN A 114 -7.43 -5.34 -1.04
CA GLN A 114 -7.85 -4.04 -1.53
C GLN A 114 -9.37 -3.99 -1.43
N ARG A 115 -9.90 -2.93 -0.79
CA ARG A 115 -11.33 -2.62 -0.91
C ARG A 115 -11.61 -2.56 -2.39
N ASN A 116 -12.51 -3.43 -2.86
CA ASN A 116 -12.87 -3.48 -4.26
C ASN A 116 -13.48 -2.11 -4.61
N ILE A 117 -13.39 -1.63 -5.86
CA ILE A 117 -14.10 -0.42 -6.30
C ILE A 117 -15.58 -0.46 -5.89
N ASN A 118 -16.17 -1.66 -5.83
CA ASN A 118 -17.50 -1.91 -5.27
C ASN A 118 -17.70 -1.42 -3.82
N ASP A 119 -16.69 -1.53 -2.96
CA ASP A 119 -16.75 -1.01 -1.58
C ASP A 119 -16.66 0.53 -1.55
N HIS A 120 -15.95 1.12 -2.50
CA HIS A 120 -15.90 2.58 -2.68
C HIS A 120 -17.20 3.14 -3.25
N ILE A 121 -17.81 2.46 -4.23
CA ILE A 121 -19.12 2.86 -4.80
C ILE A 121 -20.21 2.84 -3.72
N ARG A 122 -20.23 1.81 -2.87
CA ARG A 122 -21.14 1.72 -1.72
C ARG A 122 -20.88 2.80 -0.67
N ALA A 123 -19.61 3.11 -0.39
CA ALA A 123 -19.26 4.15 0.58
C ALA A 123 -19.67 5.57 0.11
N LEU A 124 -19.84 5.77 -1.19
CA LEU A 124 -20.29 7.02 -1.80
C LEU A 124 -21.81 7.08 -2.03
N ALA A 125 -22.56 6.03 -1.65
CA ALA A 125 -24.01 5.91 -1.86
C ALA A 125 -24.47 6.13 -3.32
N LEU A 126 -23.60 5.88 -4.30
CA LEU A 126 -23.90 6.09 -5.72
C LEU A 126 -24.95 5.10 -6.24
N ASP A 127 -25.08 3.96 -5.57
CA ASP A 127 -26.17 3.00 -5.80
C ASP A 127 -27.54 3.57 -5.43
N GLU A 128 -27.62 4.39 -4.38
CA GLU A 128 -28.84 5.09 -3.97
C GLU A 128 -29.14 6.30 -4.86
N GLU A 129 -28.11 7.07 -5.23
CA GLU A 129 -28.26 8.28 -6.06
C GLU A 129 -28.68 7.97 -7.51
N PHE A 130 -28.13 6.89 -8.09
CA PHE A 130 -28.36 6.52 -9.50
C PHE A 130 -29.15 5.22 -9.68
N GLY A 131 -29.61 4.59 -8.59
CA GLY A 131 -30.40 3.36 -8.64
C GLY A 131 -29.63 2.15 -9.19
N LEU A 132 -28.32 2.09 -8.99
CA LEU A 132 -27.47 1.03 -9.55
C LEU A 132 -27.55 -0.25 -8.73
N SER A 133 -27.74 -1.40 -9.40
CA SER A 133 -27.69 -2.69 -8.72
C SER A 133 -26.24 -3.12 -8.43
N LEU A 134 -26.05 -4.08 -7.52
CA LEU A 134 -24.73 -4.69 -7.24
C LEU A 134 -24.05 -5.26 -8.50
N PHE A 135 -24.85 -5.71 -9.46
CA PHE A 135 -24.36 -6.22 -10.73
C PHE A 135 -23.86 -5.09 -11.64
N ASP A 136 -24.52 -3.93 -11.61
CA ASP A 136 -24.13 -2.76 -12.40
C ASP A 136 -22.86 -2.09 -11.85
N ASN A 137 -22.68 -2.08 -10.53
CA ASN A 137 -21.44 -1.60 -9.90
C ASN A 137 -20.21 -2.42 -10.34
N SER A 138 -20.39 -3.73 -10.48
CA SER A 138 -19.33 -4.62 -10.96
C SER A 138 -18.97 -4.36 -12.43
N LYS A 139 -19.96 -4.05 -13.28
CA LYS A 139 -19.74 -3.67 -14.68
C LYS A 139 -19.09 -2.29 -14.81
N LEU A 140 -19.54 -1.32 -14.01
CA LEU A 140 -18.98 0.02 -13.99
C LEU A 140 -17.51 -0.02 -13.58
N SER A 141 -17.17 -0.79 -12.55
CA SER A 141 -15.78 -1.00 -12.12
C SER A 141 -14.91 -1.56 -13.25
N ALA A 142 -15.40 -2.55 -13.99
CA ALA A 142 -14.71 -3.11 -15.14
C ALA A 142 -14.56 -2.10 -16.30
N ALA A 143 -15.59 -1.28 -16.53
CA ALA A 143 -15.57 -0.24 -17.56
C ALA A 143 -14.56 0.87 -17.26
N VAL A 144 -14.46 1.33 -16.00
CA VAL A 144 -13.48 2.35 -15.58
C VAL A 144 -12.05 1.88 -15.82
N ALA A 145 -11.76 0.60 -15.55
CA ALA A 145 -10.43 0.03 -15.82
C ALA A 145 -10.09 0.05 -17.33
N LEU A 146 -11.07 -0.20 -18.19
CA LEU A 146 -10.90 -0.10 -19.65
C LEU A 146 -10.74 1.34 -20.12
N ILE A 147 -11.52 2.28 -19.57
CA ILE A 147 -11.44 3.71 -19.91
C ILE A 147 -10.09 4.29 -19.50
N ASN A 148 -9.63 4.01 -18.27
CA ASN A 148 -8.30 4.43 -17.81
C ASN A 148 -7.17 3.78 -18.63
N GLY A 149 -7.43 2.58 -19.13
CA GLY A 149 -6.56 1.90 -20.08
C GLY A 149 -6.67 2.42 -21.51
N ASP A 150 -7.48 3.45 -21.80
CA ASP A 150 -7.69 3.99 -23.15
C ASP A 150 -8.22 2.93 -24.12
N PHE A 151 -9.00 1.98 -23.61
CA PHE A 151 -9.44 0.73 -24.26
C PHE A 151 -8.30 -0.15 -24.78
N ARG A 152 -7.07 0.02 -24.28
CA ARG A 152 -5.92 -0.79 -24.70
C ARG A 152 -5.97 -2.16 -24.03
N PRO A 153 -5.66 -3.24 -24.76
CA PRO A 153 -5.63 -4.58 -24.19
C PRO A 153 -4.53 -4.67 -23.11
N HIS A 154 -4.86 -5.24 -21.96
CA HIS A 154 -3.95 -5.44 -20.82
C HIS A 154 -2.83 -6.47 -21.09
N ASN A 155 -2.66 -6.93 -22.33
CA ASN A 155 -1.76 -8.00 -22.70
C ASN A 155 -0.69 -7.49 -23.68
N LYS A 156 0.57 -7.42 -23.25
CA LYS A 156 1.72 -6.98 -24.09
C LYS A 156 2.03 -7.92 -25.27
N ASN A 157 1.29 -9.02 -25.43
CA ASN A 157 1.47 -9.99 -26.51
C ASN A 157 0.31 -10.05 -27.52
N PHE A 158 -0.61 -9.08 -27.52
CA PHE A 158 -1.63 -9.00 -28.57
C PHE A 158 -1.07 -8.24 -29.78
N LEU A 159 -0.29 -8.92 -30.63
CA LEU A 159 -0.05 -8.45 -31.99
C LEU A 159 -1.39 -8.51 -32.73
N LEU A 160 -1.96 -7.35 -33.03
CA LEU A 160 -3.05 -7.29 -34.01
C LEU A 160 -2.48 -7.85 -35.33
N PRO A 161 -3.13 -8.83 -35.98
CA PRO A 161 -2.75 -9.19 -37.33
C PRO A 161 -2.89 -7.94 -38.19
N SER A 162 -1.80 -7.60 -38.89
CA SER A 162 -1.80 -6.60 -39.95
C SER A 162 -2.93 -6.94 -40.93
N ILE A 163 -4.03 -6.21 -40.84
CA ILE A 163 -5.03 -6.20 -41.89
C ILE A 163 -4.41 -5.35 -43.00
N ALA A 164 -3.82 -6.02 -43.98
CA ALA A 164 -3.47 -5.40 -45.25
C ALA A 164 -4.78 -4.90 -45.88
N LEU A 165 -4.98 -3.59 -45.84
CA LEU A 165 -5.94 -2.91 -46.70
C LEU A 165 -5.45 -3.11 -48.15
N THR A 166 -6.19 -3.92 -48.89
CA THR A 166 -6.17 -3.95 -50.37
C THR A 166 -7.49 -3.40 -50.86
#